data_AF-A0A2V8UVN5-F1
#
_entry.id   AF-A0A2V8UVN5-F1
#
_cell.length_a   1.000
_cell.length_b   1.000
_cell.length_c   1.000
_cell.angle_alpha   90.00
_cell.angle_beta   90.00
_cell.angle_gamma   90.00
#
_symmetry.space_group_name_H-M   'P 1'
#
loop_
_entity.id
_entity.type
_entity.pdbx_description
1 polymer ?
#
loop_
_entity_poly.entity_id
_entity_poly.type
_entity_poly.pdbx_seq_one_letter_code
_entity_poly.pdbx_strand_id
1 'polypeptide(L)'
;MAVALFLVLNRAAYKGYFQDDDLDTMGWSWFTSTPFYLKSLVSPRLTTDNFRPVGHYYYHVMDRNFGLDFPKYLIPLHLAHLLNIWLLWMVARKLGLGVLAASAGAFFFGFHAVLFDAWWKPMY
;
A
#
# COMPACT_ATOMS: atom_id res chain seq x y z
N MET A 1 11.39 0.97 -19.43
CA MET A 1 12.53 0.46 -18.65
C MET A 1 12.26 0.51 -17.14
N ALA A 2 11.84 1.64 -16.56
CA ALA A 2 11.59 1.77 -15.12
C ALA A 2 10.51 0.82 -14.54
N VAL A 3 9.39 0.63 -15.24
CA VAL A 3 8.32 -0.29 -14.82
C VAL A 3 8.80 -1.75 -14.82
N ALA A 4 9.54 -2.18 -15.84
CA ALA A 4 10.11 -3.53 -15.88
C ALA A 4 11.13 -3.74 -14.76
N LEU A 5 11.99 -2.74 -14.48
CA LEU A 5 12.92 -2.78 -13.36
C LEU A 5 12.16 -2.88 -12.01
N PHE A 6 11.08 -2.11 -11.85
CA PHE A 6 10.20 -2.18 -10.69
C PHE A 6 9.63 -3.58 -10.48
N LEU A 7 9.03 -4.19 -11.50
CA LEU A 7 8.47 -5.53 -11.41
C LEU A 7 9.54 -6.60 -11.11
N VAL A 8 10.71 -6.52 -11.75
CA VAL A 8 11.82 -7.47 -11.51
C VAL A 8 12.34 -7.35 -10.09
N LEU A 9 12.53 -6.13 -9.58
CA LEU A 9 13.00 -5.92 -8.22
C LEU A 9 11.95 -6.32 -7.18
N ASN A 10 10.66 -6.16 -7.50
CA ASN A 10 9.57 -6.52 -6.61
C ASN A 10 9.05 -7.96 -6.76
N ARG A 11 9.65 -8.77 -7.63
CA ARG A 11 9.22 -10.16 -7.87
C ARG A 11 9.17 -11.02 -6.60
N ALA A 12 10.01 -10.72 -5.62
CA ALA A 12 10.05 -11.46 -4.36
C ALA A 12 8.78 -11.27 -3.52
N ALA A 13 8.11 -10.11 -3.64
CA ALA A 13 6.86 -9.83 -2.93
C ALA A 13 5.78 -10.86 -3.27
N TYR A 14 5.73 -11.34 -4.52
CA TYR A 14 4.77 -12.37 -4.97
C TYR A 14 4.93 -13.74 -4.29
N LYS A 15 6.02 -13.96 -3.56
CA LYS A 15 6.23 -15.16 -2.73
C LYS A 15 5.85 -14.95 -1.26
N GLY A 16 5.26 -13.80 -0.92
CA GLY A 16 4.76 -13.48 0.41
C GLY A 16 3.52 -14.29 0.78
N TYR A 17 3.07 -14.08 2.01
CA TYR A 17 1.91 -14.72 2.61
C TYR A 17 1.27 -13.76 3.62
N PHE A 18 0.01 -13.99 3.97
CA PHE A 18 -0.70 -13.21 4.98
C PHE A 18 -0.18 -13.52 6.39
N GLN A 19 0.03 -12.48 7.20
CA GLN A 19 0.38 -12.59 8.61
C GLN A 19 -0.88 -12.69 9.50
N ASP A 20 -0.69 -12.85 10.80
CA ASP A 20 -1.77 -12.90 11.79
C ASP A 20 -2.64 -11.65 11.79
N ASP A 21 -2.02 -10.46 11.77
CA ASP A 21 -2.74 -9.17 11.70
C ASP A 21 -3.58 -9.01 10.42
N ASP A 22 -3.10 -9.56 9.29
CA ASP A 22 -3.84 -9.58 8.04
C ASP A 22 -5.10 -10.43 8.14
N LEU A 23 -4.93 -11.63 8.69
CA LEU A 23 -6.00 -12.61 8.84
C LEU A 23 -7.05 -12.11 9.84
N ASP A 24 -6.62 -11.44 10.93
CA ASP A 24 -7.54 -10.78 11.86
C ASP A 24 -8.34 -9.69 11.14
N THR A 25 -7.65 -8.78 10.43
CA THR A 25 -8.31 -7.69 9.68
C THR A 25 -9.30 -8.21 8.63
N MET A 26 -8.93 -9.28 7.90
CA MET A 26 -9.82 -9.92 6.92
C MET A 26 -10.98 -10.66 7.58
N GLY A 27 -10.77 -11.29 8.74
CA GLY A 27 -11.81 -11.94 9.53
C GLY A 27 -12.95 -10.98 9.88
N TRP A 28 -12.61 -9.74 10.26
CA TRP A 28 -13.59 -8.68 10.52
C TRP A 28 -14.32 -8.19 9.26
N SER A 29 -13.72 -8.35 8.08
CA SER A 29 -14.24 -7.83 6.81
C SER A 29 -15.61 -8.41 6.42
N TRP A 30 -15.91 -9.62 6.88
CA TRP A 30 -17.17 -10.33 6.65
C TRP A 30 -18.34 -9.69 7.41
N PHE A 31 -18.06 -9.06 8.55
CA PHE A 31 -19.06 -8.48 9.44
C PHE A 31 -19.22 -6.95 9.26
N THR A 32 -18.40 -6.33 8.41
CA THR A 32 -18.42 -4.90 8.13
C THR A 32 -18.95 -4.60 6.73
N SER A 33 -19.20 -3.32 6.46
CA SER A 33 -19.69 -2.83 5.16
C SER A 33 -18.94 -1.57 4.75
N THR A 34 -18.92 -1.22 3.46
CA THR A 34 -18.26 0.02 2.99
C THR A 34 -18.64 1.28 3.78
N PRO A 35 -19.91 1.54 4.14
CA PRO A 35 -20.27 2.70 4.97
C PRO A 35 -19.59 2.73 6.34
N PHE A 36 -19.31 1.58 6.96
CA PHE A 36 -18.59 1.50 8.24
C PHE A 36 -17.20 2.12 8.13
N TYR A 37 -16.47 1.79 7.07
CA TYR A 37 -15.13 2.33 6.82
C TYR A 37 -15.14 3.82 6.48
N LEU A 38 -16.09 4.26 5.63
CA LEU A 38 -16.22 5.67 5.26
C LEU A 38 -16.54 6.54 6.47
N LYS A 39 -17.45 6.09 7.33
CA LYS A 39 -17.78 6.79 8.58
C LYS A 39 -16.57 6.88 9.53
N SER A 40 -15.80 5.79 9.63
CA SER A 40 -14.58 5.76 10.44
C SER A 40 -13.51 6.70 9.90
N LEU A 41 -13.39 6.84 8.57
CA LEU A 41 -12.40 7.70 7.93
C LEU A 41 -12.63 9.20 8.16
N VAL A 42 -13.88 9.64 8.14
CA VAL A 42 -14.23 11.07 8.34
C VAL A 42 -14.49 11.43 9.80
N SER A 43 -14.57 10.42 10.67
CA SER A 43 -14.76 10.62 12.10
C SER A 43 -13.46 11.11 12.74
N PRO A 44 -13.48 12.23 13.47
CA PRO A 44 -12.31 12.67 14.24
C PRO A 44 -12.12 11.85 15.54
N ARG A 45 -13.07 10.95 15.87
CA ARG A 45 -12.99 10.11 17.07
C ARG A 45 -12.18 8.85 16.79
N LEU A 46 -11.28 8.51 17.70
CA LEU A 46 -10.56 7.24 17.68
C LEU A 46 -11.55 6.08 17.84
N THR A 47 -11.57 5.20 16.84
CA THR A 47 -12.36 3.97 16.80
C THR A 47 -11.49 2.79 17.24
N THR A 48 -11.87 2.12 18.34
CA THR A 48 -11.13 0.97 18.89
C THR A 48 -11.25 -0.27 18.01
N ASP A 49 -12.30 -0.34 17.21
CA ASP A 49 -12.65 -1.40 16.27
C ASP A 49 -12.09 -1.18 14.86
N ASN A 50 -11.62 0.03 14.54
CA ASN A 50 -11.12 0.36 13.20
C ASN A 50 -10.14 1.55 13.26
N PHE A 51 -8.96 1.33 13.83
CA PHE A 51 -7.96 2.38 14.03
C PHE A 51 -7.20 2.76 12.74
N ARG A 52 -7.32 1.97 11.65
CA ARG A 52 -6.71 2.22 10.34
C ARG A 52 -7.74 2.09 9.20
N PRO A 53 -8.70 3.01 9.09
CA PRO A 53 -9.87 2.85 8.22
C PRO A 53 -9.53 2.64 6.74
N VAL A 54 -8.49 3.30 6.21
CA VAL A 54 -8.06 3.12 4.82
C VAL A 54 -7.46 1.73 4.60
N GLY A 55 -6.58 1.29 5.50
CA GLY A 55 -5.94 -0.02 5.43
C GLY A 55 -6.96 -1.15 5.59
N HIS A 56 -7.83 -1.08 6.60
CA HIS A 56 -8.84 -2.12 6.81
C HIS A 56 -9.87 -2.15 5.67
N TYR A 57 -10.22 -1.00 5.08
CA TYR A 57 -11.08 -0.97 3.90
C TYR A 57 -10.44 -1.63 2.68
N TYR A 58 -9.13 -1.45 2.52
CA TYR A 58 -8.36 -2.14 1.49
C TYR A 58 -8.49 -3.67 1.64
N TYR A 59 -8.28 -4.24 2.84
CA TYR A 59 -8.50 -5.68 3.06
C TYR A 59 -9.94 -6.09 2.82
N HIS A 60 -10.93 -5.29 3.23
CA HIS A 60 -12.34 -5.58 2.97
C HIS A 60 -12.67 -5.71 1.49
N VAL A 61 -12.14 -4.82 0.65
CA VAL A 61 -12.33 -4.90 -0.79
C VAL A 61 -11.57 -6.10 -1.36
N MET A 62 -10.32 -6.33 -0.96
CA MET A 62 -9.52 -7.40 -1.54
C MET A 62 -10.02 -8.79 -1.14
N ASP A 63 -10.41 -8.99 0.12
CA ASP A 63 -10.93 -10.27 0.62
C ASP A 63 -12.23 -10.66 -0.08
N ARG A 64 -13.15 -9.72 -0.25
CA ARG A 64 -14.41 -10.00 -0.96
C ARG A 64 -14.25 -10.35 -2.44
N ASN A 65 -13.21 -9.83 -3.10
CA ASN A 65 -13.02 -10.05 -4.54
C ASN A 65 -12.02 -11.17 -4.85
N PHE A 66 -11.08 -11.44 -3.95
CA PHE A 66 -9.92 -12.28 -4.22
C PHE A 66 -9.65 -13.32 -3.12
N GLY A 67 -10.32 -13.24 -1.98
CA GLY A 67 -10.11 -14.14 -0.84
C GLY A 67 -8.64 -14.22 -0.45
N LEU A 68 -8.14 -15.41 -0.16
CA LEU A 68 -6.75 -15.62 0.26
C LEU A 68 -5.73 -15.68 -0.89
N ASP A 69 -6.01 -15.05 -2.04
CA ASP A 69 -5.08 -14.95 -3.17
C ASP A 69 -4.11 -13.77 -2.99
N PHE A 70 -3.07 -13.99 -2.18
CA PHE A 70 -2.08 -12.98 -1.80
C PHE A 70 -1.47 -12.20 -2.98
N PRO A 71 -1.02 -12.83 -4.09
CA PRO A 71 -0.51 -12.10 -5.25
C PRO A 71 -1.41 -10.97 -5.77
N LYS A 72 -2.74 -11.13 -5.67
CA LYS A 72 -3.68 -10.11 -6.13
C LYS A 72 -3.70 -8.87 -5.23
N TYR A 73 -3.37 -9.02 -3.95
CA TYR A 73 -3.25 -7.93 -2.98
C TYR A 73 -2.11 -6.97 -3.36
N LEU A 74 -1.04 -7.48 -3.97
CA LEU A 74 0.11 -6.68 -4.37
C LEU A 74 -0.18 -5.70 -5.51
N ILE A 75 -1.16 -5.98 -6.37
CA ILE A 75 -1.47 -5.15 -7.55
C ILE A 75 -1.79 -3.69 -7.15
N PRO A 76 -2.82 -3.43 -6.33
CA PRO A 76 -3.11 -2.07 -5.86
C PRO A 76 -1.98 -1.45 -5.03
N LEU A 77 -1.23 -2.24 -4.26
CA LEU A 77 -0.07 -1.73 -3.51
C LEU A 77 1.04 -1.26 -4.45
N HIS A 78 1.32 -2.00 -5.53
CA HIS A 78 2.26 -1.60 -6.58
C HIS A 78 1.82 -0.32 -7.28
N LEU A 79 0.53 -0.19 -7.59
CA LEU A 79 -0.01 1.03 -8.19
C LEU A 79 0.12 2.23 -7.23
N ALA A 80 -0.20 2.05 -5.94
CA ALA A 80 -0.05 3.08 -4.92
C ALA A 80 1.41 3.51 -4.75
N HIS A 81 2.35 2.57 -4.78
CA HIS A 81 3.79 2.87 -4.70
C HIS A 81 4.29 3.67 -5.91
N LEU A 82 3.92 3.25 -7.13
CA LEU A 82 4.26 3.98 -8.35
C LEU A 82 3.67 5.39 -8.34
N LEU A 83 2.44 5.54 -7.84
CA LEU A 83 1.82 6.85 -7.64
C LEU A 83 2.63 7.68 -6.64
N ASN A 84 3.04 7.12 -5.51
CA ASN A 84 3.84 7.82 -4.51
C ASN A 84 5.21 8.26 -5.05
N ILE A 85 5.90 7.43 -5.84
CA ILE A 85 7.15 7.82 -6.51
C ILE A 85 6.92 9.06 -7.40
N TRP A 86 5.83 9.06 -8.17
CA TRP A 86 5.49 10.17 -9.05
C TRP A 86 5.11 11.43 -8.27
N LEU A 87 4.29 11.31 -7.21
CA LEU A 87 3.93 12.43 -6.34
C LEU A 87 5.16 13.03 -5.67
N LEU A 88 6.07 12.20 -5.15
CA LEU A 88 7.32 12.65 -4.55
C LEU A 88 8.18 13.44 -5.56
N TRP A 89 8.31 12.91 -6.78
CA TRP A 89 9.00 13.63 -7.84
C TRP A 89 8.34 14.99 -8.12
N MET A 90 7.00 15.04 -8.24
CA MET A 90 6.29 16.30 -8.47
C MET A 90 6.48 17.30 -7.34
N VAL A 91 6.42 16.87 -6.08
CA VAL A 91 6.66 17.73 -4.91
C VAL A 91 8.10 18.26 -4.94
N ALA A 92 9.10 17.40 -5.17
CA ALA A 92 10.49 17.83 -5.29
C ALA A 92 10.68 18.87 -6.41
N ARG A 93 10.02 18.68 -7.56
CA ARG A 93 10.02 19.64 -8.67
C ARG A 93 9.35 20.97 -8.28
N LYS A 94 8.24 20.92 -7.54
CA LYS A 94 7.54 22.12 -7.03
C LYS A 94 8.35 22.88 -5.99
N LEU A 95 9.22 22.21 -5.24
CA LEU A 95 10.15 22.82 -4.28
C LEU A 95 11.41 23.40 -4.93
N GLY A 96 11.55 23.33 -6.26
CA GLY A 96 12.64 23.95 -7.01
C GLY A 96 13.87 23.05 -7.24
N LEU A 97 13.87 21.79 -6.81
CA LEU A 97 14.97 20.87 -7.09
C LEU A 97 15.05 20.60 -8.59
N GLY A 98 16.25 20.63 -9.16
CA GLY A 98 16.50 20.27 -10.57
C GLY A 98 16.01 18.87 -10.93
N VAL A 99 15.77 18.60 -12.23
CA VAL A 99 15.20 17.32 -12.71
C VAL A 99 16.05 16.14 -12.24
N LEU A 100 17.37 16.26 -12.30
CA LEU A 100 18.28 15.20 -11.87
C LEU A 100 18.14 14.88 -10.38
N ALA A 101 18.12 15.90 -9.53
CA ALA A 101 17.99 15.74 -8.07
C ALA A 101 16.62 15.15 -7.70
N ALA A 102 15.53 15.65 -8.30
CA ALA A 102 14.19 15.11 -8.08
C ALA A 102 14.07 13.65 -8.53
N SER A 103 14.61 13.31 -9.70
CA SER A 103 14.61 11.94 -10.22
C SER A 103 15.46 11.00 -9.37
N ALA A 104 16.63 11.45 -8.89
CA ALA A 104 17.48 10.67 -7.99
C ALA A 104 16.79 10.39 -6.65
N GLY A 105 16.13 11.38 -6.06
CA GLY A 105 15.35 11.21 -4.83
C GLY A 105 14.16 10.25 -5.01
N ALA A 106 13.41 10.40 -6.10
CA ALA A 106 12.29 9.51 -6.43
C ALA A 106 12.76 8.08 -6.72
N PHE A 107 13.90 7.91 -7.40
CA PHE A 107 14.52 6.60 -7.62
C PHE A 107 14.96 5.97 -6.30
N PHE A 108 15.67 6.72 -5.45
CA PHE A 108 16.10 6.22 -4.14
C PHE A 108 14.90 5.75 -3.32
N PHE A 109 13.86 6.58 -3.20
CA PHE A 109 12.62 6.20 -2.55
C PHE A 109 11.95 4.98 -3.21
N GLY A 110 11.85 4.93 -4.54
CA GLY A 110 11.14 3.85 -5.23
C GLY A 110 11.79 2.49 -5.12
N PHE A 111 13.11 2.43 -4.90
CA PHE A 111 13.92 1.21 -4.99
C PHE A 111 14.73 0.92 -3.72
N HIS A 112 14.51 1.64 -2.62
CA HIS A 112 15.23 1.39 -1.38
C HIS A 112 14.82 0.06 -0.76
N ALA A 113 15.79 -0.84 -0.55
CA ALA A 113 15.59 -2.21 -0.09
C ALA A 113 14.84 -2.31 1.25
N VAL A 114 14.98 -1.31 2.14
CA VAL A 114 14.30 -1.26 3.45
C VAL A 114 12.79 -1.10 3.32
N LEU A 115 12.31 -0.50 2.22
CA LEU A 115 10.86 -0.39 2.00
C LEU A 115 10.23 -1.74 1.70
N PHE A 116 11.02 -2.78 1.38
CA PHE A 116 10.43 -4.07 1.08
C PHE A 116 9.71 -4.69 2.27
N ASP A 117 10.36 -4.67 3.43
CA ASP A 117 9.79 -5.17 4.68
C ASP A 117 8.73 -4.21 5.25
N ALA A 118 8.84 -2.91 4.99
CA ALA A 118 7.92 -1.92 5.57
C ALA A 118 6.63 -1.71 4.74
N TRP A 119 6.64 -2.00 3.43
CA TRP A 119 5.56 -1.63 2.50
C TRP A 119 4.89 -2.83 1.83
N TRP A 120 5.59 -3.97 1.76
CA TRP A 120 5.06 -5.21 1.13
C TRP A 120 4.79 -6.33 2.12
N LYS A 121 4.94 -6.06 3.42
CA LYS A 121 4.23 -6.83 4.44
C LYS A 121 2.83 -6.24 4.55
N PRO A 122 1.79 -7.00 4.21
CA PRO A 122 0.45 -6.61 4.55
C PRO A 122 0.39 -6.62 6.09
N MET A 123 0.24 -5.39 6.63
CA MET A 123 0.51 -4.99 8.02
C MET A 123 1.86 -5.46 8.61
N TYR A 124 2.24 -4.87 9.74
CA TYR A 124 3.46 -5.31 10.46
C TYR A 124 3.12 -6.58 11.22
#